data_AF-A0A108U6M1-F1
#
_entry.id   AF-A0A108U6M1-F1
#
_cell.length_a   1.000
_cell.length_b   1.000
_cell.length_c   1.000
_cell.angle_alpha   90.00
_cell.angle_beta   90.00
_cell.angle_gamma   90.00
#
_symmetry.space_group_name_H-M   'P 1'
#
loop_
_entity.id
_entity.type
_entity.pdbx_description
1 polymer ?
#
loop_
_entity_poly.entity_id
_entity_poly.type
_entity_poly.pdbx_seq_one_letter_code
_entity_poly.pdbx_strand_id
1 'polypeptide(L)'
;MLALCLAPLTVSAQSSSFDLSQLDLSQIDLSQLDLSQLDPAAIAAGASDTLMRAPDSSIDPLFQAVHRASRAPRDADVLCGLFDPDADRSPQALAAAAQRLSPDSRQGFSNALITIAANGLQNPRQPYDAAAAKQTLKSAGTTAMLLHDGFAAGLNAEASDPNARQARCRSLGWMLDALADLPLAQRAAATRLLLNEGLARGFSR
;
A
#
# COMPACT_ATOMS: atom_id res chain seq x y z
N MET A 1 46.78 32.74 36.20
CA MET A 1 47.42 33.27 34.97
C MET A 1 47.11 32.31 33.83
N LEU A 2 46.39 32.81 32.81
CA LEU A 2 46.24 32.35 31.40
C LEU A 2 45.92 30.85 31.13
N ALA A 3 44.75 30.45 30.59
CA ALA A 3 44.10 30.72 29.29
C ALA A 3 44.61 29.86 28.10
N LEU A 4 43.64 29.36 27.31
CA LEU A 4 43.69 28.77 25.95
C LEU A 4 44.09 27.27 25.87
N CYS A 5 43.40 26.36 25.17
CA CYS A 5 42.57 26.46 23.97
C CYS A 5 41.32 25.55 24.03
N LEU A 6 40.16 26.15 23.72
CA LEU A 6 39.01 25.48 23.11
C LEU A 6 39.32 25.19 21.63
N ALA A 7 39.05 23.97 21.16
CA ALA A 7 38.83 23.69 19.75
C ALA A 7 37.66 22.69 19.61
N PRO A 8 36.65 22.99 18.77
CA PRO A 8 35.51 22.12 18.55
C PRO A 8 35.92 20.95 17.64
N LEU A 9 35.61 19.72 18.05
CA LEU A 9 35.59 18.59 17.13
C LEU A 9 34.40 18.78 16.19
N THR A 10 34.68 19.37 15.03
CA THR A 10 33.77 19.36 13.88
C THR A 10 33.68 17.91 13.40
N VAL A 11 32.59 17.24 13.76
CA VAL A 11 32.17 16.00 13.10
C VAL A 11 31.74 16.39 11.69
N SER A 12 32.58 16.08 10.71
CA SER A 12 32.24 16.12 9.30
C SER A 12 31.09 15.14 9.07
N ALA A 13 29.88 15.64 8.84
CA ALA A 13 28.79 14.82 8.32
C ALA A 13 29.16 14.42 6.88
N GLN A 14 29.77 13.24 6.72
CA GLN A 14 29.84 12.58 5.43
C GLN A 14 28.41 12.18 5.04
N SER A 15 27.79 12.99 4.19
CA SER A 15 26.63 12.58 3.42
C SER A 15 27.07 11.54 2.41
N SER A 16 27.14 10.28 2.83
CA SER A 16 27.29 9.15 1.93
C SER A 16 26.03 9.09 1.09
N SER A 17 26.10 9.63 -0.13
CA SER A 17 25.14 9.33 -1.18
C SER A 17 25.21 7.82 -1.40
N PHE A 18 24.20 7.10 -0.90
CA PHE A 18 24.08 5.67 -1.09
C PHE A 18 23.55 5.44 -2.51
N ASP A 19 24.44 5.07 -3.42
CA ASP A 19 24.16 4.87 -4.84
C ASP A 19 23.40 3.54 -5.05
N LEU A 20 22.07 3.63 -5.18
CA LEU A 20 21.20 2.46 -5.38
C LEU A 20 21.42 1.77 -6.73
N SER A 21 22.17 2.35 -7.67
CA SER A 21 22.51 1.67 -8.93
C SER A 21 23.53 0.53 -8.74
N GLN A 22 24.14 0.44 -7.56
CA GLN A 22 25.10 -0.60 -7.17
C GLN A 22 24.49 -1.69 -6.27
N LEU A 23 23.21 -1.58 -5.92
CA LEU A 23 22.51 -2.65 -5.20
C LEU A 23 22.22 -3.81 -6.16
N ASP A 24 23.16 -4.74 -6.24
CA ASP A 24 22.95 -6.03 -6.88
C ASP A 24 22.03 -6.90 -5.99
N LEU A 25 20.73 -6.79 -6.21
CA LEU A 25 19.71 -7.58 -5.52
C LEU A 25 19.86 -9.10 -5.74
N SER A 26 20.70 -9.54 -6.69
CA SER A 26 21.00 -10.95 -6.90
C SER A 26 22.01 -11.53 -5.89
N GLN A 27 22.69 -10.67 -5.12
CA GLN A 27 23.64 -11.08 -4.06
C GLN A 27 23.08 -10.96 -2.65
N ILE A 28 21.82 -10.53 -2.49
CA ILE A 28 21.16 -10.61 -1.20
C ILE A 28 20.82 -12.07 -0.95
N ASP A 29 21.71 -12.76 -0.24
CA ASP A 29 21.47 -14.12 0.24
C ASP A 29 20.48 -14.10 1.40
N LEU A 30 19.19 -14.05 1.05
CA LEU A 30 18.07 -14.09 1.99
C LEU A 30 18.03 -15.40 2.81
N SER A 31 18.82 -16.42 2.44
CA SER A 31 18.91 -17.68 3.20
C SER A 31 19.79 -17.57 4.45
N GLN A 32 20.61 -16.51 4.56
CA GLN A 32 21.41 -16.20 5.76
C GLN A 32 20.71 -15.25 6.72
N LEU A 33 19.59 -14.65 6.33
CA LEU A 33 18.74 -13.91 7.25
C LEU A 33 18.00 -14.92 8.13
N ASP A 34 18.32 -14.91 9.42
CA ASP A 34 17.52 -15.63 10.41
C ASP A 34 16.15 -14.96 10.54
N LEU A 35 15.22 -15.37 9.69
CA LEU A 35 13.84 -14.87 9.65
C LEU A 35 13.08 -15.17 10.95
N SER A 36 13.60 -16.07 11.81
CA SER A 36 12.99 -16.35 13.12
C SER A 36 13.23 -15.24 14.15
N GLN A 37 14.20 -14.36 13.90
CA GLN A 37 14.49 -13.18 14.73
C GLN A 37 13.84 -11.89 14.22
N LEU A 38 13.17 -11.94 13.07
CA LEU A 38 12.45 -10.79 12.56
C LEU A 38 11.10 -10.67 13.27
N ASP A 39 10.98 -9.68 14.16
CA ASP A 39 9.72 -9.31 14.77
C ASP A 39 8.73 -8.81 13.69
N PRO A 40 7.59 -9.51 13.47
CA PRO A 40 6.58 -9.09 12.50
C PRO A 40 6.05 -7.67 12.76
N ALA A 41 5.99 -7.24 14.02
CA ALA A 41 5.56 -5.88 14.38
C ALA A 41 6.62 -4.84 13.96
N ALA A 42 7.91 -5.16 14.09
CA ALA A 42 8.99 -4.30 13.61
C ALA A 42 9.01 -4.19 12.08
N ILE A 43 8.76 -5.29 11.36
CA ILE A 43 8.58 -5.27 9.90
C ILE A 43 7.39 -4.37 9.51
N ALA A 44 6.25 -4.53 10.19
CA ALA A 44 5.07 -3.72 9.94
C ALA A 44 5.35 -2.22 10.15
N ALA A 45 6.00 -1.88 11.26
CA ALA A 45 6.37 -0.50 11.58
C ALA A 45 7.34 0.09 10.56
N GLY A 46 8.36 -0.68 10.12
CA GLY A 46 9.29 -0.28 9.08
C GLY A 46 8.62 -0.09 7.72
N ALA A 47 7.69 -0.97 7.35
CA ALA A 47 6.90 -0.84 6.12
C ALA A 47 5.98 0.39 6.17
N SER A 48 5.31 0.62 7.30
CA SER A 48 4.50 1.82 7.52
C SER A 48 5.33 3.10 7.45
N ASP A 49 6.51 3.15 8.08
CA ASP A 49 7.39 4.33 7.99
C ASP A 49 7.87 4.58 6.56
N THR A 50 8.27 3.52 5.84
CA THR A 50 8.65 3.60 4.42
C THR A 50 7.51 4.14 3.56
N LEU A 51 6.29 3.65 3.77
CA LEU A 51 5.09 4.15 3.08
C LEU A 51 4.82 5.63 3.36
N MET A 52 5.05 6.09 4.59
CA MET A 52 4.86 7.49 4.99
C MET A 52 5.90 8.45 4.39
N ARG A 53 7.00 7.93 3.86
CA ARG A 53 8.05 8.70 3.16
C ARG A 53 7.89 8.70 1.65
N ALA A 54 7.15 7.74 1.09
CA ALA A 54 6.93 7.68 -0.35
C ALA A 54 6.10 8.90 -0.81
N PRO A 55 6.54 9.66 -1.84
CA PRO A 55 5.79 10.79 -2.36
C PRO A 55 4.50 10.31 -3.06
N ASP A 56 3.52 11.20 -3.19
CA ASP A 56 2.21 10.85 -3.74
C ASP A 56 2.30 10.27 -5.16
N SER A 57 3.24 10.76 -5.97
CA SER A 57 3.53 10.24 -7.32
C SER A 57 4.07 8.80 -7.33
N SER A 58 4.64 8.32 -6.22
CA SER A 58 5.05 6.91 -6.06
C SER A 58 3.91 6.02 -5.61
N ILE A 59 2.90 6.57 -4.92
CA ILE A 59 1.74 5.80 -4.42
C ILE A 59 0.67 5.66 -5.50
N ASP A 60 0.41 6.69 -6.29
CA ASP A 60 -0.65 6.67 -7.31
C ASP A 60 -0.52 5.50 -8.31
N PRO A 61 0.67 5.09 -8.79
CA PRO A 61 0.81 3.90 -9.63
C PRO A 61 0.24 2.62 -9.02
N LEU A 62 0.27 2.48 -7.68
CA LEU A 62 -0.35 1.33 -7.02
C LEU A 62 -1.87 1.42 -7.11
N PHE A 63 -2.46 2.59 -6.87
CA PHE A 63 -3.88 2.81 -7.08
C PHE A 63 -4.29 2.46 -8.52
N GLN A 64 -3.54 2.96 -9.51
CA GLN A 64 -3.80 2.67 -10.92
C GLN A 64 -3.71 1.17 -11.24
N ALA A 65 -2.77 0.45 -10.62
CA ALA A 65 -2.66 -1.00 -10.76
C ALA A 65 -3.87 -1.73 -10.17
N VAL A 66 -4.32 -1.33 -8.97
CA VAL A 66 -5.54 -1.87 -8.33
C VAL A 66 -6.77 -1.59 -9.19
N HIS A 67 -6.96 -0.35 -9.63
CA HIS A 67 -8.11 0.08 -10.43
C HIS A 67 -8.18 -0.65 -11.78
N ARG A 68 -7.05 -0.80 -12.46
CA ARG A 68 -6.99 -1.56 -13.72
C ARG A 68 -7.34 -3.03 -13.49
N ALA A 69 -6.78 -3.65 -12.45
CA ALA A 69 -7.05 -5.03 -12.11
C ALA A 69 -8.53 -5.25 -11.69
N SER A 70 -9.13 -4.31 -10.96
CA SER A 70 -10.56 -4.39 -10.58
C SER A 70 -11.52 -4.26 -11.77
N ARG A 71 -11.06 -3.76 -12.92
CA ARG A 71 -11.85 -3.67 -14.16
C ARG A 71 -11.69 -4.91 -15.05
N ALA A 72 -10.71 -5.76 -14.80
CA ALA A 72 -10.51 -7.01 -15.52
C ALA A 72 -11.23 -8.15 -14.77
N PRO A 73 -12.25 -8.83 -15.34
CA PRO A 73 -13.10 -9.75 -14.59
C PRO A 73 -12.33 -10.82 -13.79
N ARG A 74 -11.33 -11.43 -14.42
CA ARG A 74 -10.49 -12.46 -13.78
C ARG A 74 -9.68 -11.90 -12.60
N ASP A 75 -9.05 -10.74 -12.77
CA ASP A 75 -8.20 -10.16 -11.73
C ASP A 75 -9.04 -9.55 -10.61
N ALA A 76 -10.19 -8.96 -10.94
CA ALA A 76 -11.19 -8.49 -9.99
C ALA A 76 -11.66 -9.63 -9.08
N ASP A 77 -11.98 -10.81 -9.62
CA ASP A 77 -12.36 -11.96 -8.81
C ASP A 77 -11.26 -12.38 -7.82
N VAL A 78 -10.00 -12.37 -8.25
CA VAL A 78 -8.84 -12.68 -7.38
C VAL A 78 -8.71 -11.64 -6.28
N LEU A 79 -8.73 -10.35 -6.62
CA LEU A 79 -8.61 -9.25 -5.65
C LEU A 79 -9.77 -9.24 -4.66
N CYS A 80 -11.01 -9.38 -5.14
CA CYS A 80 -12.20 -9.39 -4.30
C CYS A 80 -12.22 -10.57 -3.33
N GLY A 81 -11.66 -11.72 -3.72
CA GLY A 81 -11.50 -12.86 -2.82
C GLY A 81 -10.63 -12.55 -1.59
N LEU A 82 -9.69 -11.61 -1.68
CA LEU A 82 -8.88 -11.17 -0.53
C LEU A 82 -9.68 -10.32 0.48
N PHE A 83 -10.81 -9.76 0.04
CA PHE A 83 -11.67 -8.91 0.86
C PHE A 83 -12.88 -9.66 1.43
N ASP A 84 -13.04 -10.96 1.15
CA ASP A 84 -14.09 -11.75 1.80
C ASP A 84 -13.87 -11.79 3.32
N PRO A 85 -14.93 -11.74 4.15
CA PRO A 85 -14.79 -11.68 5.62
C PRO A 85 -13.86 -12.76 6.17
N ASP A 86 -14.04 -14.00 5.69
CA ASP A 86 -13.32 -15.19 6.12
C ASP A 86 -12.11 -15.53 5.23
N ALA A 87 -11.67 -14.61 4.38
CA ALA A 87 -10.52 -14.84 3.50
C ALA A 87 -9.25 -15.13 4.32
N ASP A 88 -8.52 -16.17 3.92
CA ASP A 88 -7.15 -16.41 4.37
C ASP A 88 -6.24 -15.31 3.79
N ARG A 89 -5.61 -14.57 4.70
CA ARG A 89 -4.70 -13.45 4.41
C ARG A 89 -3.28 -13.73 4.92
N SER A 90 -2.96 -15.01 5.15
CA SER A 90 -1.60 -15.45 5.42
C SER A 90 -0.67 -15.01 4.28
N PRO A 91 0.64 -14.81 4.54
CA PRO A 91 1.61 -14.51 3.50
C PRO A 91 1.56 -15.51 2.33
N GLN A 92 1.32 -16.79 2.63
CA GLN A 92 1.19 -17.86 1.62
C GLN A 92 -0.05 -17.68 0.76
N ALA A 93 -1.22 -17.39 1.36
CA ALA A 93 -2.45 -17.15 0.62
C ALA A 93 -2.36 -15.88 -0.25
N LEU A 94 -1.71 -14.83 0.25
CA LEU A 94 -1.44 -13.61 -0.50
C LEU A 94 -0.50 -13.86 -1.68
N ALA A 95 0.58 -14.63 -1.49
CA ALA A 95 1.48 -15.02 -2.56
C ALA A 95 0.75 -15.87 -3.63
N ALA A 96 -0.08 -16.82 -3.21
CA ALA A 96 -0.89 -17.62 -4.12
C ALA A 96 -1.93 -16.78 -4.88
N ALA A 97 -2.55 -15.81 -4.23
CA ALA A 97 -3.45 -14.86 -4.89
C ALA A 97 -2.68 -14.01 -5.93
N ALA A 98 -1.52 -13.48 -5.57
CA ALA A 98 -0.68 -12.73 -6.49
C ALA A 98 -0.30 -13.56 -7.73
N GLN A 99 0.00 -14.85 -7.57
CA GLN A 99 0.31 -15.73 -8.70
C GLN A 99 -0.87 -15.97 -9.65
N ARG A 100 -2.12 -15.90 -9.16
CA ARG A 100 -3.34 -16.10 -9.97
C ARG A 100 -3.71 -14.90 -10.83
N LEU A 101 -3.24 -13.71 -10.47
CA LEU A 101 -3.40 -12.49 -11.26
C LEU A 101 -2.76 -12.64 -12.65
N SER A 102 -3.27 -11.87 -13.61
CA SER A 102 -2.69 -11.74 -14.94
C SER A 102 -1.23 -11.24 -14.89
N PRO A 103 -0.40 -11.58 -15.89
CA PRO A 103 0.98 -11.07 -15.96
C PRO A 103 1.06 -9.54 -15.83
N ASP A 104 0.17 -8.82 -16.51
CA ASP A 104 0.14 -7.36 -16.50
C ASP A 104 -0.21 -6.79 -15.11
N SER A 105 -1.20 -7.36 -14.43
CA SER A 105 -1.55 -6.96 -13.06
C SER A 105 -0.42 -7.25 -12.09
N ARG A 106 0.19 -8.45 -12.17
CA ARG A 106 1.35 -8.81 -11.33
C ARG A 106 2.49 -7.83 -11.50
N GLN A 107 2.87 -7.54 -12.74
CA GLN A 107 3.93 -6.58 -13.06
C GLN A 107 3.58 -5.18 -12.57
N GLY A 108 2.34 -4.72 -12.77
CA GLY A 108 1.85 -3.43 -12.27
C GLY A 108 1.98 -3.29 -10.75
N PHE A 109 1.55 -4.31 -10.00
CA PHE A 109 1.69 -4.34 -8.54
C PHE A 109 3.15 -4.36 -8.09
N SER A 110 3.96 -5.25 -8.65
CA SER A 110 5.39 -5.35 -8.31
C SER A 110 6.12 -4.04 -8.57
N ASN A 111 5.93 -3.42 -9.73
CA ASN A 111 6.57 -2.16 -10.07
C ASN A 111 6.15 -1.03 -9.12
N ALA A 112 4.86 -0.94 -8.79
CA ALA A 112 4.37 0.08 -7.88
C ALA A 112 4.93 -0.09 -6.46
N LEU A 113 4.96 -1.32 -5.94
CA LEU A 113 5.49 -1.62 -4.61
C LEU A 113 7.00 -1.36 -4.52
N ILE A 114 7.78 -1.75 -5.54
CA ILE A 114 9.21 -1.45 -5.62
C ILE A 114 9.44 0.06 -5.64
N THR A 115 8.63 0.80 -6.41
CA THR A 115 8.72 2.27 -6.49
C THR A 115 8.43 2.93 -5.14
N ILE A 116 7.40 2.46 -4.42
CA ILE A 116 7.08 2.95 -3.06
C ILE A 116 8.24 2.66 -2.11
N ALA A 117 8.78 1.44 -2.13
CA ALA A 117 9.88 1.05 -1.25
C ALA A 117 11.15 1.88 -1.53
N ALA A 118 11.58 1.96 -2.79
CA ALA A 118 12.79 2.68 -3.19
C ALA A 118 12.68 4.17 -2.84
N ASN A 119 11.58 4.83 -3.21
CA ASN A 119 11.41 6.25 -2.91
C ASN A 119 11.14 6.52 -1.43
N GLY A 120 10.45 5.61 -0.73
CA GLY A 120 10.22 5.71 0.71
C GLY A 120 11.52 5.68 1.51
N LEU A 121 12.49 4.84 1.12
CA LEU A 121 13.79 4.77 1.78
C LEU A 121 14.66 6.01 1.53
N GLN A 122 14.46 6.71 0.43
CA GLN A 122 15.28 7.87 0.03
C GLN A 122 14.74 9.22 0.51
N ASN A 123 13.45 9.31 0.84
CA ASN A 123 12.80 10.59 1.11
C ASN A 123 12.59 10.83 2.62
N PRO A 124 12.55 12.10 3.05
CA PRO A 124 12.01 12.42 4.37
C PRO A 124 10.51 12.05 4.42
N ARG A 125 9.97 11.98 5.64
CA ARG A 125 8.55 11.74 5.84
C ARG A 125 7.72 12.83 5.15
N GLN A 126 6.74 12.40 4.36
CA GLN A 126 5.88 13.33 3.62
C GLN A 126 4.79 13.91 4.54
N PRO A 127 4.34 15.16 4.29
CA PRO A 127 3.14 15.68 4.93
C PRO A 127 1.95 14.78 4.65
N TYR A 128 1.19 14.44 5.69
CA TYR A 128 0.03 13.56 5.56
C TYR A 128 -1.04 13.87 6.60
N ASP A 129 -2.26 14.04 6.12
CA ASP A 129 -3.45 14.22 6.94
C ASP A 129 -4.38 13.00 6.77
N ALA A 130 -4.38 12.12 7.78
CA ALA A 130 -5.25 10.95 7.81
C ALA A 130 -6.73 11.29 7.87
N ALA A 131 -7.12 12.42 8.49
CA ALA A 131 -8.51 12.84 8.56
C ALA A 131 -9.01 13.28 7.17
N ALA A 132 -8.19 14.05 6.44
CA ALA A 132 -8.48 14.41 5.05
C ALA A 132 -8.54 13.18 4.13
N ALA A 133 -7.64 12.20 4.30
CA ALA A 133 -7.69 10.93 3.57
C ALA A 133 -8.97 10.13 3.85
N LYS A 134 -9.42 10.07 5.12
CA LYS A 134 -10.71 9.46 5.49
C LYS A 134 -11.88 10.20 4.87
N GLN A 135 -11.84 11.53 4.84
CA GLN A 135 -12.89 12.33 4.20
C GLN A 135 -12.93 12.12 2.69
N THR A 136 -11.77 11.93 2.05
CA THR A 136 -11.65 11.57 0.63
C THR A 136 -12.37 10.25 0.35
N LEU A 137 -12.10 9.21 1.15
CA LEU A 137 -12.81 7.93 1.03
C LEU A 137 -14.32 8.10 1.21
N LYS A 138 -14.76 8.85 2.22
CA LYS A 138 -16.20 9.12 2.43
C LYS A 138 -16.83 9.80 1.21
N SER A 139 -16.16 10.80 0.64
CA SER A 139 -16.65 11.51 -0.55
C SER A 139 -16.77 10.60 -1.77
N ALA A 140 -15.78 9.72 -2.00
CA ALA A 140 -15.84 8.72 -3.05
C ALA A 140 -16.97 7.70 -2.83
N GLY A 141 -17.19 7.27 -1.58
CA GLY A 141 -18.32 6.40 -1.22
C GLY A 141 -19.67 7.06 -1.47
N THR A 142 -19.84 8.33 -1.09
CA THR A 142 -21.06 9.10 -1.41
C THR A 142 -21.26 9.24 -2.92
N THR A 143 -20.19 9.49 -3.67
CA THR A 143 -20.25 9.57 -5.14
C THR A 143 -20.69 8.24 -5.72
N ALA A 144 -20.12 7.13 -5.28
CA ALA A 144 -20.51 5.79 -5.71
C ALA A 144 -21.97 5.47 -5.33
N MET A 145 -22.46 5.90 -4.17
CA MET A 145 -23.87 5.77 -3.78
C MET A 145 -24.82 6.56 -4.68
N LEU A 146 -24.42 7.76 -5.12
CA LEU A 146 -25.24 8.60 -6.00
C LEU A 146 -25.29 8.07 -7.43
N LEU A 147 -24.19 7.46 -7.89
CA LEU A 147 -24.06 6.97 -9.27
C LEU A 147 -24.55 5.52 -9.45
N HIS A 148 -24.61 4.74 -8.37
CA HIS A 148 -24.87 3.31 -8.47
C HIS A 148 -25.89 2.81 -7.44
N ASP A 149 -27.10 2.54 -7.93
CA ASP A 149 -28.13 1.84 -7.18
C ASP A 149 -27.58 0.49 -6.67
N GLY A 150 -27.71 0.27 -5.37
CA GLY A 150 -27.23 -0.94 -4.72
C GLY A 150 -25.78 -0.89 -4.24
N PHE A 151 -25.05 0.22 -4.38
CA PHE A 151 -23.70 0.35 -3.80
C PHE A 151 -23.68 -0.01 -2.30
N ALA A 152 -24.57 0.63 -1.53
CA ALA A 152 -24.62 0.45 -0.08
C ALA A 152 -25.04 -0.98 0.30
N ALA A 153 -26.01 -1.55 -0.43
CA ALA A 153 -26.42 -2.93 -0.22
C ALA A 153 -25.28 -3.91 -0.53
N GLY A 154 -24.57 -3.72 -1.65
CA GLY A 154 -23.46 -4.57 -2.05
C GLY A 154 -22.26 -4.48 -1.11
N LEU A 155 -21.94 -3.29 -0.60
CA LEU A 155 -20.85 -3.11 0.36
C LEU A 155 -21.12 -3.82 1.68
N ASN A 156 -22.39 -3.87 2.10
CA ASN A 156 -22.84 -4.50 3.34
C ASN A 156 -23.39 -5.93 3.13
N ALA A 157 -23.18 -6.53 1.94
CA ALA A 157 -23.71 -7.86 1.68
C ALA A 157 -23.05 -8.91 2.58
N GLU A 158 -23.86 -9.71 3.26
CA GLU A 158 -23.43 -10.72 4.23
C GLU A 158 -23.05 -12.04 3.56
N ALA A 159 -22.14 -12.83 4.15
CA ALA A 159 -21.69 -14.10 3.59
C ALA A 159 -22.82 -15.14 3.37
N SER A 160 -23.96 -14.96 4.02
CA SER A 160 -25.17 -15.80 3.87
C SER A 160 -25.88 -15.62 2.52
N ASP A 161 -25.66 -14.50 1.81
CA ASP A 161 -26.22 -14.26 0.47
C ASP A 161 -25.36 -14.94 -0.61
N PRO A 162 -25.96 -15.80 -1.48
CA PRO A 162 -25.23 -16.49 -2.55
C PRO A 162 -24.48 -15.58 -3.52
N ASN A 163 -24.87 -14.30 -3.63
CA ASN A 163 -24.25 -13.31 -4.51
C ASN A 163 -23.43 -12.26 -3.75
N ALA A 164 -23.28 -12.39 -2.43
CA ALA A 164 -22.70 -11.35 -1.59
C ALA A 164 -21.29 -10.95 -2.00
N ARG A 165 -20.46 -11.93 -2.36
CA ARG A 165 -19.09 -11.68 -2.84
C ARG A 165 -19.11 -10.84 -4.12
N GLN A 166 -19.97 -11.17 -5.07
CA GLN A 166 -20.06 -10.42 -6.34
C GLN A 166 -20.60 -9.01 -6.09
N ALA A 167 -21.53 -8.85 -5.16
CA ALA A 167 -22.07 -7.55 -4.77
C ALA A 167 -21.00 -6.66 -4.12
N ARG A 168 -20.22 -7.19 -3.14
CA ARG A 168 -19.08 -6.49 -2.53
C ARG A 168 -18.03 -6.12 -3.57
N CYS A 169 -17.71 -7.05 -4.47
CA CYS A 169 -16.72 -6.83 -5.51
C CYS A 169 -17.12 -5.69 -6.45
N ARG A 170 -18.40 -5.63 -6.83
CA ARG A 170 -18.96 -4.56 -7.66
C ARG A 170 -18.92 -3.21 -6.93
N SER A 171 -19.34 -3.18 -5.66
CA SER A 171 -19.28 -1.96 -4.84
C SER A 171 -17.85 -1.45 -4.66
N LEU A 172 -16.86 -2.35 -4.51
CA LEU A 172 -15.45 -1.98 -4.50
C LEU A 172 -15.02 -1.36 -5.84
N GLY A 173 -15.41 -1.96 -6.97
CA GLY A 173 -15.15 -1.39 -8.30
C GLY A 173 -15.68 0.03 -8.45
N TRP A 174 -16.93 0.27 -8.05
CA TRP A 174 -17.54 1.61 -8.07
C TRP A 174 -16.84 2.62 -7.16
N MET A 175 -16.39 2.19 -5.97
CA MET A 175 -15.58 3.02 -5.09
C MET A 175 -14.25 3.41 -5.75
N LEU A 176 -13.59 2.47 -6.43
CA LEU A 176 -12.33 2.71 -7.12
C LEU A 176 -12.52 3.62 -8.35
N ASP A 177 -13.62 3.47 -9.09
CA ASP A 177 -13.98 4.39 -10.18
C ASP A 177 -14.18 5.81 -9.64
N ALA A 178 -14.92 5.99 -8.54
CA ALA A 178 -15.11 7.30 -7.92
C ALA A 178 -13.80 7.91 -7.40
N LEU A 179 -12.89 7.10 -6.87
CA LEU A 179 -11.56 7.56 -6.48
C LEU A 179 -10.72 7.96 -7.70
N ALA A 180 -10.82 7.26 -8.82
CA ALA A 180 -9.99 7.50 -10.01
C ALA A 180 -10.16 8.93 -10.57
N ASP A 181 -11.34 9.51 -10.42
CA ASP A 181 -11.67 10.86 -10.88
C ASP A 181 -11.16 11.98 -9.96
N LEU A 182 -10.64 11.66 -8.77
CA LEU A 182 -10.12 12.65 -7.83
C LEU A 182 -8.70 13.12 -8.21
N PRO A 183 -8.28 14.32 -7.79
CA PRO A 183 -6.91 14.79 -7.91
C PRO A 183 -5.89 13.80 -7.31
N LEU A 184 -4.69 13.74 -7.91
CA LEU A 184 -3.61 12.82 -7.50
C LEU A 184 -3.34 12.83 -5.99
N ALA A 185 -3.25 14.01 -5.37
CA ALA A 185 -2.98 14.13 -3.93
C ALA A 185 -4.05 13.44 -3.08
N GLN A 186 -5.33 13.55 -3.48
CA GLN A 186 -6.44 12.92 -2.76
C GLN A 186 -6.42 11.40 -2.95
N ARG A 187 -6.23 10.91 -4.18
CA ARG A 187 -6.11 9.47 -4.45
C ARG A 187 -4.94 8.83 -3.73
N ALA A 188 -3.77 9.46 -3.79
CA ALA A 188 -2.57 8.97 -3.12
C ALA A 188 -2.74 8.97 -1.60
N ALA A 189 -3.34 10.01 -1.02
CA ALA A 189 -3.63 10.06 0.42
C ALA A 189 -4.61 8.95 0.86
N ALA A 190 -5.69 8.74 0.11
CA ALA A 190 -6.65 7.67 0.36
C ALA A 190 -6.01 6.27 0.23
N THR A 191 -5.16 6.08 -0.78
CA THR A 191 -4.41 4.83 -0.99
C THR A 191 -3.41 4.60 0.13
N ARG A 192 -2.67 5.64 0.55
CA ARG A 192 -1.73 5.60 1.69
C ARG A 192 -2.45 5.19 2.97
N LEU A 193 -3.63 5.74 3.23
CA LEU A 193 -4.47 5.38 4.38
C LEU A 193 -4.82 3.89 4.37
N LEU A 194 -5.34 3.39 3.25
CA LEU A 194 -5.78 1.99 3.13
C LEU A 194 -4.61 1.01 3.28
N LEU A 195 -3.46 1.32 2.69
CA LEU A 195 -2.25 0.51 2.85
C LEU A 195 -1.77 0.47 4.29
N ASN A 196 -1.72 1.63 4.95
CA ASN A 196 -1.27 1.70 6.33
C ASN A 196 -2.21 0.94 7.29
N GLU A 197 -3.53 1.04 7.09
CA GLU A 197 -4.53 0.24 7.81
C GLU A 197 -4.36 -1.26 7.53
N GLY A 198 -4.08 -1.63 6.27
CA GLY A 198 -3.81 -3.01 5.87
C GLY A 198 -2.57 -3.58 6.55
N LEU A 199 -1.46 -2.84 6.58
CA LEU A 199 -0.23 -3.21 7.28
C LEU A 199 -0.50 -3.39 8.78
N ALA A 200 -1.16 -2.43 9.42
CA ALA A 200 -1.46 -2.51 10.85
C ALA A 200 -2.29 -3.75 11.22
N ARG A 201 -3.21 -4.19 10.35
CA ARG A 201 -4.11 -5.33 10.59
C ARG A 201 -3.51 -6.67 10.16
N GLY A 202 -2.64 -6.67 9.14
CA GLY A 202 -2.04 -7.88 8.57
C GLY A 202 -1.01 -8.52 9.49
N PHE A 203 -0.34 -7.73 10.33
CA PHE A 203 0.67 -8.20 11.29
C PHE A 203 0.15 -8.35 12.73
N SER A 204 -1.15 -8.12 12.96
CA SER A 204 -1.79 -8.22 14.27
C SER A 204 -2.53 -9.55 14.51
N ARG A 205 -2.19 -10.61 13.77
CA ARG A 205 -2.73 -11.97 13.96
C ARG A 205 -1.62 -12.99 14.17
#